data_AF-A0A6G2DEC5-F1
#
_entry.id   AF-A0A6G2DEC5-F1
#
_cell.length_a   1.000
_cell.length_b   1.000
_cell.length_c   1.000
_cell.angle_alpha   90.00
_cell.angle_beta   90.00
_cell.angle_gamma   90.00
#
_symmetry.space_group_name_H-M   'P 1'
#
loop_
_entity.id
_entity.type
_entity.pdbx_description
1 polymer ?
#
loop_
_entity_poly.entity_id
_entity_poly.type
_entity_poly.pdbx_seq_one_letter_code
_entity_poly.pdbx_strand_id
1 'polypeptide(L)'
;QDPIVVGNTFGRDRAMTNDLGRRVKVAGPSTPVSITGLNEAPMAGDHFAVYEDEKSARAAGEERAKRALMKQRQATQRVSLENLFDTLKAGELKSVNVIIKADVQGSVEALSASLQKIDVEGVKVTIVHSAVGAINESDVTLAEASNAFIVG
;
A
#
# COMPACT_ATOMS: atom_id res chain seq x y z
N GLN A 1 17.85 -15.66 13.93
CA GLN A 1 16.79 -15.18 13.03
C GLN A 1 16.25 -13.98 13.72
N ASP A 2 16.54 -12.82 13.16
CA ASP A 2 16.48 -11.59 13.93
C ASP A 2 15.07 -11.00 13.79
N PRO A 3 14.41 -10.64 14.90
CA PRO A 3 13.13 -9.94 14.86
C PRO A 3 13.29 -8.56 14.24
N ILE A 4 12.49 -8.28 13.22
CA ILE A 4 12.57 -7.05 12.44
C ILE A 4 11.20 -6.36 12.46
N VAL A 5 11.23 -5.04 12.54
CA VAL A 5 10.09 -4.17 12.31
C VAL A 5 10.46 -3.17 11.22
N VAL A 6 9.61 -3.06 10.21
CA VAL A 6 9.76 -2.09 9.10
C VAL A 6 8.47 -1.29 9.01
N GLY A 7 8.52 -0.02 9.37
CA GLY A 7 7.32 0.82 9.41
C GLY A 7 6.23 0.25 10.31
N ASN A 8 5.10 -0.13 9.71
CA ASN A 8 3.94 -0.74 10.37
C ASN A 8 3.94 -2.28 10.30
N THR A 9 4.94 -2.87 9.66
CA THR A 9 5.07 -4.29 9.36
C THR A 9 6.10 -4.91 10.30
N PHE A 10 5.95 -6.19 10.64
CA PHE A 10 6.90 -6.91 11.48
C PHE A 10 7.12 -8.34 10.98
N GLY A 11 8.23 -8.95 11.39
CA GLY A 11 8.52 -10.32 11.03
C GLY A 11 9.86 -10.80 11.52
N ARG A 12 10.34 -11.88 10.92
CA ARG A 12 11.67 -12.43 11.19
C ARG A 12 12.43 -12.54 9.88
N ASP A 13 13.72 -12.25 9.89
CA ASP A 13 14.56 -12.59 8.74
C ASP A 13 14.64 -14.12 8.57
N ARG A 14 14.03 -14.62 7.48
CA ARG A 14 14.10 -16.03 7.07
C ARG A 14 15.22 -16.26 6.06
N ALA A 15 15.48 -15.28 5.21
CA ALA A 15 16.54 -15.33 4.22
C ALA A 15 16.84 -13.92 3.70
N MET A 16 18.14 -13.63 3.58
CA MET A 16 18.66 -12.49 2.85
C MET A 16 19.31 -12.92 1.53
N THR A 17 19.02 -12.18 0.47
CA THR A 17 19.62 -12.34 -0.85
C THR A 17 20.19 -11.00 -1.30
N ASN A 18 21.42 -10.99 -1.82
CA ASN A 18 22.03 -9.77 -2.35
C ASN A 18 21.53 -9.45 -3.78
N ASP A 19 21.98 -8.32 -4.31
CA ASP A 19 21.76 -7.85 -5.68
C ASP A 19 22.19 -8.84 -6.76
N LEU A 20 23.18 -9.69 -6.47
CA LEU A 20 23.66 -10.76 -7.37
C LEU A 20 22.85 -12.06 -7.26
N GLY A 21 21.73 -12.07 -6.53
CA GLY A 21 20.88 -13.24 -6.36
C GLY A 21 21.46 -14.33 -5.45
N ARG A 22 22.54 -14.03 -4.71
CA ARG A 22 23.20 -14.99 -3.81
C ARG A 22 22.66 -14.82 -2.39
N ARG A 23 22.40 -15.94 -1.73
CA ARG A 23 22.00 -15.92 -0.32
C ARG A 23 23.18 -15.47 0.53
N VAL A 24 22.95 -14.47 1.37
CA VAL A 24 23.93 -13.91 2.31
C VAL A 24 23.43 -14.09 3.74
N LYS A 25 24.35 -14.23 4.70
CA LYS A 25 24.01 -14.33 6.13
C LYS A 25 24.23 -13.02 6.88
N VAL A 26 25.00 -12.11 6.30
CA VAL A 26 25.38 -10.84 6.90
C VAL A 26 25.30 -9.78 5.80
N ALA A 27 24.63 -8.67 6.10
CA ALA A 27 24.60 -7.49 5.25
C ALA A 27 25.47 -6.41 5.91
N GLY A 28 26.53 -5.97 5.22
CA GLY A 28 27.33 -4.84 5.67
C GLY A 28 26.62 -3.50 5.41
N PRO A 29 27.12 -2.40 5.99
CA PRO A 29 26.61 -1.07 5.67
C PRO A 29 26.74 -0.81 4.16
N SER A 30 25.73 -0.16 3.57
CA SER A 30 25.65 0.14 2.13
C SER A 30 25.51 -1.06 1.19
N THR A 31 25.18 -2.26 1.70
CA THR A 31 24.88 -3.42 0.85
C THR A 31 23.37 -3.59 0.73
N PRO A 32 22.79 -3.47 -0.49
CA PRO A 32 21.37 -3.75 -0.69
C PRO A 32 21.11 -5.26 -0.53
N VAL A 33 20.10 -5.61 0.26
CA VAL A 33 19.66 -6.99 0.45
C VAL A 33 18.15 -7.08 0.41
N SER A 34 17.64 -8.16 -0.19
CA SER A 34 16.24 -8.54 -0.15
C SER A 34 16.02 -9.48 1.02
N ILE A 35 15.15 -9.07 1.95
CA ILE A 35 14.78 -9.85 3.13
C ILE A 35 13.44 -10.52 2.89
N THR A 36 13.31 -11.77 3.32
CA THR A 36 12.05 -12.51 3.28
C THR A 36 11.61 -12.88 4.70
N GLY A 37 10.30 -12.93 4.94
CA GLY A 37 9.72 -13.31 6.25
C GLY A 37 9.01 -12.20 7.02
N LEU A 38 8.75 -11.07 6.38
CA LEU A 38 7.80 -10.07 6.86
C LEU A 38 6.36 -10.57 6.66
N ASN A 39 5.44 -10.14 7.52
CA ASN A 39 4.03 -10.49 7.43
C ASN A 39 3.33 -9.81 6.23
N GLU A 40 3.70 -8.57 5.93
CA GLU A 40 3.18 -7.76 4.83
C GLU A 40 4.34 -7.07 4.10
N ALA A 41 4.06 -6.49 2.93
CA ALA A 41 5.03 -5.65 2.23
C ALA A 41 5.09 -4.27 2.90
N PRO A 42 6.25 -3.82 3.41
CA PRO A 42 6.38 -2.48 3.97
C PRO A 42 6.33 -1.41 2.88
N MET A 43 6.09 -0.16 3.26
CA MET A 43 6.11 0.95 2.32
C MET A 43 7.54 1.39 2.00
N ALA A 44 7.74 1.95 0.80
CA ALA A 44 9.02 2.53 0.44
C ALA A 44 9.35 3.70 1.37
N GLY A 45 10.57 3.73 1.90
CA GLY A 45 11.04 4.76 2.83
C GLY A 45 10.72 4.49 4.30
N ASP A 46 10.06 3.38 4.63
CA ASP A 46 9.82 3.00 6.02
C ASP A 46 11.12 2.70 6.77
N HIS A 47 11.17 3.10 8.04
CA HIS A 47 12.32 2.83 8.90
C HIS A 47 12.39 1.34 9.27
N PHE A 48 13.57 0.76 9.02
CA PHE A 48 13.93 -0.59 9.39
C PHE A 48 14.60 -0.61 10.78
N ALA A 49 14.14 -1.46 11.68
CA ALA A 49 14.72 -1.65 13.01
C ALA A 49 14.77 -3.13 13.40
N VAL A 50 15.90 -3.55 13.97
CA VAL A 50 16.09 -4.88 14.56
C VAL A 50 15.84 -4.80 16.06
N TYR A 51 15.16 -5.79 16.61
CA TYR A 51 14.86 -5.91 18.03
C TYR A 51 15.51 -7.16 18.61
N GLU A 52 15.87 -7.11 19.89
CA GLU A 52 16.44 -8.26 20.61
C GLU A 52 15.40 -9.38 20.79
N ASP A 53 14.16 -8.98 21.12
CA ASP A 53 13.06 -9.89 21.42
C ASP A 53 11.95 -9.81 20.38
N GLU A 54 11.45 -10.97 19.94
CA GLU A 54 10.31 -11.05 19.02
C GLU A 54 9.03 -10.48 19.62
N LYS A 55 8.80 -10.69 20.92
CA LYS A 55 7.60 -10.19 21.61
C LYS A 55 7.54 -8.67 21.56
N SER A 56 8.68 -8.02 21.76
CA SER A 56 8.83 -6.56 21.70
C SER A 56 8.67 -6.05 20.27
N ALA A 57 9.27 -6.73 19.28
CA ALA A 57 9.11 -6.41 17.86
C ALA A 57 7.64 -6.47 17.42
N ARG A 58 6.95 -7.57 17.77
CA ARG A 58 5.53 -7.78 17.46
C ARG A 58 4.65 -6.71 18.11
N ALA A 59 4.84 -6.44 19.41
CA ALA A 59 4.06 -5.42 20.11
C ALA A 59 4.24 -4.04 19.47
N ALA A 60 5.47 -3.66 19.11
CA ALA A 60 5.76 -2.40 18.44
C ALA A 60 5.13 -2.32 17.03
N GLY A 61 5.23 -3.40 16.24
CA GLY A 61 4.62 -3.48 14.90
C GLY A 61 3.09 -3.39 14.96
N GLU A 62 2.46 -4.18 15.84
CA GLU A 62 1.00 -4.19 16.02
C GLU A 62 0.46 -2.83 16.49
N GLU A 63 1.16 -2.17 17.42
CA GLU A 63 0.76 -0.84 17.88
C GLU A 63 0.82 0.19 16.74
N ARG A 64 1.88 0.16 15.93
CA ARG A 64 2.04 1.04 14.76
C ARG A 64 0.99 0.78 13.70
N ALA A 65 0.75 -0.48 13.35
CA ALA A 65 -0.30 -0.88 12.41
C ALA A 65 -1.69 -0.42 12.88
N LYS A 66 -2.01 -0.63 14.17
CA LYS A 66 -3.28 -0.18 14.75
C LYS A 66 -3.44 1.34 14.66
N ARG A 67 -2.37 2.09 14.97
CA ARG A 67 -2.36 3.55 14.90
C ARG A 67 -2.52 4.06 13.46
N ALA A 68 -1.88 3.40 12.50
CA ALA A 68 -2.02 3.72 11.08
C ALA A 68 -3.46 3.50 10.59
N LEU A 69 -4.07 2.36 10.95
CA LEU A 69 -5.46 2.06 10.62
C LEU A 69 -6.43 3.07 11.23
N MET A 70 -6.22 3.50 12.48
CA MET A 70 -7.04 4.55 13.10
C MET A 70 -6.92 5.89 12.36
N LYS A 71 -5.70 6.29 11.99
CA LYS A 71 -5.49 7.53 11.21
C LYS A 71 -6.19 7.48 9.86
N GLN A 72 -6.10 6.36 9.15
CA GLN A 72 -6.76 6.16 7.86
C GLN A 72 -8.29 6.31 7.99
N ARG A 73 -8.89 5.68 9.01
CA ARG A 73 -10.33 5.80 9.31
C ARG A 73 -10.77 7.23 9.65
N GLN A 74 -9.96 7.97 10.42
CA GLN A 74 -10.25 9.37 10.75
C GLN A 74 -10.20 10.28 9.52
N ALA A 75 -9.29 10.02 8.58
CA ALA A 75 -9.22 10.77 7.32
C ALA A 75 -10.46 10.55 6.44
N THR A 76 -11.04 9.35 6.46
CA THR A 76 -12.25 9.03 5.67
C THR A 76 -13.55 9.57 6.30
N GLN A 77 -13.58 9.77 7.62
CA GLN A 77 -14.79 10.24 8.32
C GLN A 77 -15.06 11.75 8.22
N ARG A 78 -14.15 12.55 7.64
CA ARG A 78 -14.34 14.00 7.44
C ARG A 78 -15.16 14.33 6.19
N VAL A 79 -16.26 13.61 5.97
CA VAL A 79 -17.28 14.05 5.02
C VAL A 79 -18.25 14.94 5.79
N SER A 80 -18.09 16.27 5.69
CA SER A 80 -19.06 17.20 6.27
C SER A 80 -20.34 17.21 5.45
N LEU A 81 -21.47 17.56 6.08
CA LEU A 81 -22.76 17.66 5.39
C LEU A 81 -22.70 18.67 4.24
N GLU A 82 -21.92 19.75 4.36
CA GLU A 82 -21.73 20.71 3.27
C GLU A 82 -21.09 20.05 2.03
N ASN A 83 -20.06 19.21 2.23
CA ASN A 83 -19.40 18.50 1.13
C ASN A 83 -20.34 17.51 0.43
N LEU A 84 -21.25 16.86 1.18
CA LEU A 84 -22.28 15.98 0.59
C LEU A 84 -23.24 16.77 -0.30
N PHE A 85 -23.68 17.96 0.15
CA PHE A 85 -24.55 18.83 -0.64
C PHE A 85 -23.87 19.37 -1.91
N ASP A 86 -22.57 19.68 -1.85
CA ASP A 86 -21.82 20.12 -3.02
C ASP A 86 -21.59 18.97 -4.02
N THR A 87 -21.33 17.74 -3.55
CA THR A 87 -21.26 16.57 -4.44
C THR A 87 -22.60 16.20 -5.07
N LEU A 88 -23.73 16.52 -4.42
CA LEU A 88 -25.07 16.32 -4.98
C LEU A 88 -25.47 17.43 -5.97
N LYS A 89 -24.97 18.66 -5.79
CA LYS A 89 -25.19 19.80 -6.70
C LYS A 89 -24.33 19.76 -7.95
N ALA A 90 -23.15 19.15 -7.88
CA ALA A 90 -22.32 18.82 -9.04
C ALA A 90 -22.98 17.67 -9.81
N GLY A 91 -24.02 17.96 -10.58
CA GLY A 91 -24.74 16.99 -11.41
C GLY A 91 -23.79 16.14 -12.29
N GLU A 92 -24.18 14.88 -12.52
CA GLU A 92 -23.57 13.86 -13.40
C GLU A 92 -22.13 14.12 -13.91
N LEU A 93 -21.18 14.37 -13.01
CA LEU A 93 -19.78 14.19 -13.38
C LEU A 93 -19.58 12.70 -13.66
N LYS A 94 -19.25 12.36 -14.91
CA LYS A 94 -18.99 10.97 -15.27
C LYS A 94 -17.73 10.52 -14.54
N SER A 95 -17.87 9.60 -13.59
CA SER A 95 -16.71 9.03 -12.91
C SER A 95 -16.23 7.78 -13.66
N VAL A 96 -14.91 7.68 -13.83
CA VAL A 96 -14.27 6.47 -14.31
C VAL A 96 -13.56 5.83 -13.13
N ASN A 97 -14.07 4.68 -12.71
CA ASN A 97 -13.50 3.92 -11.62
C ASN A 97 -12.36 3.05 -12.14
N VAL A 98 -11.23 3.04 -11.43
CA VAL A 98 -10.04 2.27 -11.81
C VAL A 98 -9.51 1.49 -10.62
N ILE A 99 -9.13 0.24 -10.86
CA ILE A 99 -8.40 -0.62 -9.93
C ILE A 99 -6.98 -0.79 -10.48
N ILE A 100 -5.98 -0.52 -9.65
CA ILE A 100 -4.57 -0.56 -10.03
C ILE A 100 -3.89 -1.75 -9.35
N LYS A 101 -3.28 -2.61 -10.15
CA LYS A 101 -2.35 -3.65 -9.73
C LYS A 101 -1.00 -3.36 -10.38
N ALA A 102 0.09 -3.64 -9.67
CA ALA A 102 1.41 -3.58 -10.29
C ALA A 102 2.36 -4.52 -9.54
N ASP A 103 3.48 -4.85 -10.16
CA ASP A 103 4.46 -5.77 -9.57
C ASP A 103 5.15 -5.19 -8.32
N VAL A 104 5.32 -3.87 -8.26
CA VAL A 104 6.02 -3.18 -7.17
C VAL A 104 5.27 -1.94 -6.70
N GLN A 105 5.40 -1.62 -5.41
CA GLN A 105 4.73 -0.48 -4.75
C GLN A 105 4.97 0.85 -5.46
N GLY A 106 6.20 1.11 -5.92
CA GLY A 106 6.55 2.37 -6.60
C GLY A 106 5.78 2.58 -7.92
N SER A 107 5.47 1.51 -8.64
CA SER A 107 4.68 1.59 -9.88
C SER A 107 3.22 1.93 -9.58
N VAL A 108 2.64 1.35 -8.52
CA VAL A 108 1.27 1.67 -8.07
C VAL A 108 1.15 3.15 -7.73
N GLU A 109 2.12 3.69 -6.98
CA GLU A 109 2.14 5.10 -6.58
C GLU A 109 2.32 6.03 -7.78
N ALA A 110 3.25 5.72 -8.68
CA ALA A 110 3.49 6.50 -9.89
C ALA A 110 2.26 6.54 -10.82
N LEU A 111 1.59 5.40 -11.01
CA LEU A 111 0.39 5.32 -11.85
C LEU A 111 -0.77 6.07 -11.20
N SER A 112 -0.98 5.89 -9.89
CA SER A 112 -2.02 6.59 -9.13
C SER A 112 -1.87 8.11 -9.24
N ALA A 113 -0.65 8.62 -9.05
CA ALA A 113 -0.35 10.04 -9.16
C ALA A 113 -0.54 10.56 -10.60
N SER A 114 -0.23 9.75 -11.61
CA SER A 114 -0.40 10.13 -13.02
C SER A 114 -1.88 10.20 -13.40
N LEU A 115 -2.68 9.22 -12.98
CA LEU A 115 -4.12 9.18 -13.23
C LEU A 115 -4.87 10.29 -12.50
N GLN A 116 -4.46 10.65 -11.29
CA GLN A 116 -5.05 11.76 -10.54
C GLN A 116 -4.74 13.14 -11.15
N LYS A 117 -3.65 13.28 -11.92
CA LYS A 117 -3.31 14.52 -12.63
C LYS A 117 -4.12 14.72 -13.92
N ILE A 118 -4.80 13.68 -14.41
CA ILE A 118 -5.65 13.77 -15.58
C ILE A 118 -6.92 14.48 -15.15
N ASP A 119 -6.95 15.79 -15.37
CA ASP A 119 -8.13 16.62 -15.17
C ASP A 119 -8.72 16.94 -16.55
N VAL A 120 -9.87 16.33 -16.85
CA VAL A 120 -10.61 16.54 -18.09
C VAL A 120 -11.99 17.05 -17.71
N GLU A 121 -12.40 18.16 -18.31
CA GLU A 121 -13.70 18.76 -18.05
C GLU A 121 -14.83 17.72 -18.24
N GLY A 122 -15.57 17.44 -17.16
CA GLY A 122 -16.71 16.53 -17.16
C GLY A 122 -16.41 15.06 -16.84
N VAL A 123 -15.14 14.66 -16.64
CA VAL A 123 -14.78 13.28 -16.27
C VAL A 123 -13.84 13.25 -15.07
N LYS A 124 -14.22 12.50 -14.02
CA LYS A 124 -13.40 12.32 -12.82
C LYS A 124 -12.86 10.89 -12.72
N VAL A 125 -11.54 10.73 -12.76
CA VAL A 125 -10.91 9.42 -12.51
C VAL A 125 -10.88 9.17 -11.00
N THR A 126 -11.43 8.03 -10.57
CA THR A 126 -11.47 7.62 -9.16
C THR A 126 -10.80 6.26 -8.99
N ILE A 127 -9.78 6.21 -8.14
CA ILE A 127 -9.06 4.97 -7.83
C ILE A 127 -9.80 4.26 -6.70
N VAL A 128 -10.45 3.13 -7.02
CA VAL A 128 -11.25 2.35 -6.07
C VAL A 128 -10.36 1.47 -5.21
N HIS A 129 -9.36 0.85 -5.82
CA HIS A 129 -8.42 -0.01 -5.13
C HIS A 129 -7.05 0.01 -5.81
N SER A 130 -6.00 -0.04 -5.01
CA SER A 130 -4.62 -0.05 -5.50
C SER A 130 -3.80 -1.02 -4.64
N ALA A 131 -3.21 -2.04 -5.24
CA ALA A 131 -2.43 -3.02 -4.51
C ALA A 131 -1.27 -3.57 -5.35
N VAL A 132 -0.29 -4.16 -4.67
CA VAL A 132 0.86 -4.81 -5.30
C VAL A 132 0.56 -6.30 -5.51
N GLY A 133 0.99 -6.85 -6.65
CA GLY A 133 0.88 -8.25 -6.99
C GLY A 133 -0.05 -8.53 -8.17
N ALA A 134 -0.18 -9.82 -8.50
CA ALA A 134 -1.01 -10.28 -9.60
C ALA A 134 -2.50 -10.00 -9.36
N ILE A 135 -3.24 -9.82 -10.47
CA ILE A 135 -4.69 -9.69 -10.45
C ILE A 135 -5.31 -11.01 -9.99
N ASN A 136 -6.21 -10.95 -9.01
CA ASN A 136 -6.92 -12.11 -8.46
C ASN A 136 -8.44 -12.02 -8.70
N GLU A 137 -9.16 -13.09 -8.37
CA GLU A 137 -10.62 -13.16 -8.53
C GLU A 137 -11.36 -12.09 -7.71
N SER A 138 -10.85 -11.75 -6.52
CA SER A 138 -11.43 -10.70 -5.68
C SER A 138 -11.37 -9.32 -6.34
N ASP A 139 -10.30 -9.05 -7.10
CA ASP A 139 -10.15 -7.81 -7.87
C ASP A 139 -11.18 -7.75 -9.01
N VAL A 140 -11.46 -8.89 -9.66
CA VAL A 140 -12.49 -8.99 -10.70
C VAL A 140 -13.88 -8.76 -10.13
N THR A 141 -14.21 -9.39 -8.99
CA THR A 141 -15.49 -9.16 -8.31
C THR A 141 -15.66 -7.69 -7.90
N LEU A 142 -14.59 -7.06 -7.41
CA LEU A 142 -14.62 -5.64 -7.04
C LEU A 142 -14.82 -4.73 -8.26
N ALA A 143 -14.18 -5.08 -9.39
CA ALA A 143 -14.33 -4.37 -10.66
C ALA A 143 -15.76 -4.43 -11.18
N GLU A 144 -16.39 -5.61 -11.15
CA GLU A 144 -17.79 -5.79 -11.55
C GLU A 144 -18.74 -5.01 -10.65
N ALA A 145 -18.57 -5.11 -9.32
CA ALA A 145 -19.43 -4.41 -8.36
C ALA A 145 -19.32 -2.88 -8.45
N SER A 146 -18.15 -2.37 -8.82
CA SER A 146 -17.86 -0.92 -8.86
C SER A 146 -17.86 -0.35 -10.28
N ASN A 147 -18.15 -1.16 -11.30
CA ASN A 147 -18.02 -0.84 -12.73
C ASN A 147 -16.65 -0.17 -13.04
N ALA A 148 -15.57 -0.79 -12.57
CA ALA A 148 -14.22 -0.26 -12.63
C ALA A 148 -13.35 -1.00 -13.67
N PHE A 149 -12.39 -0.29 -14.26
CA PHE A 149 -11.37 -0.88 -15.13
C PHE A 149 -10.19 -1.38 -14.30
N ILE A 150 -9.70 -2.59 -14.59
CA ILE A 150 -8.49 -3.12 -13.96
C ILE A 150 -7.29 -2.77 -14.84
N VAL A 151 -6.26 -2.15 -14.24
CA VAL A 151 -4.98 -1.83 -14.87
C VAL A 151 -3.89 -2.54 -14.10
N GLY A 152 -3.08 -3.33 -14.80
CA GLY A 152 -1.97 -4.14 -14.29
C GLY A 152 -0.63 -3.71 -14.87
#